data_AF-A0A6G0UHN9-F1
#
_entry.id   AF-A0A6G0UHN9-F1
#
_cell.length_a   1.000
_cell.length_b   1.000
_cell.length_c   1.000
_cell.angle_alpha   90.00
_cell.angle_beta   90.00
_cell.angle_gamma   90.00
#
_symmetry.space_group_name_H-M   'P 1'
#
loop_
_entity.id
_entity.type
_entity.pdbx_description
1 polymer ?
#
loop_
_entity_poly.entity_id
_entity_poly.type
_entity_poly.pdbx_seq_one_letter_code
_entity_poly.pdbx_strand_id
1 'polypeptide(L)'
;MNFYSEDPDLDAVNLIPEIDKAAEQKKFKQSMKYFDFVALIAHALLAYRIHRHEIKLLSKFIHVAFHILALCAAGVGFAAMLEFKNAIKLQHFYSFHAWIGGGLILFYILQFIAGFVNYAFPKTSITVRKSVMPYHRGFGKILLGVSVAQVLSGQAFYYDQHFGAYEGAKFGKACQHNLDCPDHLDIIYNFSILGVIIYAALVYILVSKEDWMRRPTPDEIKQD
;
A
#
# COMPACT_ATOMS: atom_id res chain seq x y z
N MET A 1 14.15 -32.72 48.41
CA MET A 1 12.87 -32.13 47.94
C MET A 1 13.18 -30.67 47.69
N ASN A 2 13.58 -30.32 46.45
CA ASN A 2 13.91 -28.94 46.10
C ASN A 2 12.61 -28.21 45.80
N PHE A 3 12.25 -27.27 46.66
CA PHE A 3 11.21 -26.28 46.38
C PHE A 3 11.86 -25.15 45.58
N TYR A 4 11.91 -25.30 44.26
CA TYR A 4 11.92 -24.11 43.39
C TYR A 4 10.48 -23.57 43.44
N SER A 5 10.26 -22.51 44.21
CA SER A 5 9.09 -21.68 44.02
C SER A 5 9.28 -20.96 42.69
N GLU A 6 8.61 -21.44 41.64
CA GLU A 6 8.34 -20.63 40.45
C GLU A 6 7.54 -19.42 40.93
N ASP A 7 8.19 -18.27 41.01
CA ASP A 7 7.58 -17.01 41.45
C ASP A 7 6.81 -16.42 40.25
N PRO A 8 5.47 -16.53 40.20
CA PRO A 8 4.68 -16.24 39.00
C PRO A 8 4.79 -14.77 38.57
N ASP A 9 5.11 -13.89 39.51
CA ASP A 9 5.25 -12.46 39.28
C ASP A 9 6.58 -12.13 38.59
N LEU A 10 7.64 -12.94 38.80
CA LEU A 10 8.95 -12.74 38.14
C LEU A 10 8.90 -13.10 36.65
N ASP A 11 8.13 -14.14 36.30
CA ASP A 11 7.89 -14.54 34.92
C ASP A 11 7.00 -13.54 34.19
N ALA A 12 5.97 -12.99 34.87
CA ALA A 12 5.11 -11.94 34.33
C ALA A 12 5.89 -10.65 34.06
N VAL A 13 6.80 -10.24 34.96
CA VAL A 13 7.64 -9.05 34.79
C VAL A 13 8.61 -9.17 33.61
N ASN A 14 9.14 -10.37 33.34
CA ASN A 14 9.99 -10.62 32.16
C ASN A 14 9.17 -10.81 30.87
N LEU A 15 7.90 -11.24 30.97
CA LEU A 15 6.97 -11.33 29.83
C LEU A 15 6.52 -9.95 29.33
N ILE A 16 6.36 -8.97 30.22
CA ILE A 16 5.84 -7.63 29.86
C ILE A 16 6.71 -6.95 28.76
N PRO A 17 8.05 -6.89 28.86
CA PRO A 17 8.92 -6.38 27.79
C PRO A 17 8.86 -7.19 26.49
N GLU A 18 8.68 -8.51 26.57
CA GLU A 18 8.56 -9.39 25.40
C GLU A 18 7.21 -9.21 24.68
N ILE A 19 6.12 -9.02 25.44
CA ILE A 19 4.80 -8.66 24.94
C ILE A 19 4.84 -7.29 24.27
N ASP A 20 5.54 -6.31 24.86
CA ASP A 20 5.68 -4.98 24.27
C ASP A 20 6.49 -5.03 22.97
N LYS A 21 7.60 -5.79 22.93
CA LYS A 21 8.35 -6.07 21.69
C LYS A 21 7.52 -6.80 20.64
N ALA A 22 6.73 -7.80 21.03
CA ALA A 22 5.84 -8.51 20.11
C ALA A 22 4.71 -7.61 19.59
N ALA A 23 4.18 -6.72 20.43
CA ALA A 23 3.19 -5.72 20.06
C ALA A 23 3.79 -4.65 19.12
N GLU A 24 5.04 -4.25 19.33
CA GLU A 24 5.77 -3.36 18.44
C GLU A 24 6.14 -4.03 17.12
N GLN A 25 6.62 -5.27 17.12
CA GLN A 25 6.80 -6.05 15.90
C GLN A 25 5.48 -6.24 15.14
N LYS A 26 4.36 -6.39 15.86
CA LYS A 26 3.03 -6.45 15.25
C LYS A 26 2.65 -5.11 14.61
N LYS A 27 2.93 -3.98 15.26
CA LYS A 27 2.74 -2.62 14.71
C LYS A 27 3.66 -2.33 13.52
N PHE A 28 4.92 -2.76 13.56
CA PHE A 28 5.89 -2.68 12.47
C PHE A 28 5.46 -3.54 11.26
N LYS A 29 5.03 -4.78 11.51
CA LYS A 29 4.42 -5.64 10.48
C LYS A 29 3.15 -5.01 9.91
N GLN A 30 2.44 -4.18 10.67
CA GLN A 30 1.23 -3.50 10.22
C GLN A 30 1.54 -2.24 9.41
N SER A 31 2.64 -1.53 9.69
CA SER A 31 3.10 -0.39 8.87
C SER A 31 3.72 -0.85 7.53
N MET A 32 4.37 -2.01 7.48
CA MET A 32 4.85 -2.61 6.22
C MET A 32 3.73 -2.91 5.22
N LYS A 33 2.52 -3.26 5.68
CA LYS A 33 1.37 -3.61 4.80
C LYS A 33 0.92 -2.47 3.87
N TYR A 34 1.27 -1.21 4.16
CA TYR A 34 0.89 -0.07 3.34
C TYR A 34 1.79 0.08 2.08
N PHE A 35 3.05 -0.33 2.16
CA PHE A 35 3.95 -0.38 1.00
C PHE A 35 3.46 -1.42 -0.01
N ASP A 36 2.98 -2.56 0.48
CA ASP A 36 2.51 -3.68 -0.34
C ASP A 36 1.36 -3.26 -1.27
N PHE A 37 0.43 -2.42 -0.80
CA PHE A 37 -0.69 -1.95 -1.62
C PHE A 37 -0.21 -1.07 -2.79
N VAL A 38 0.66 -0.10 -2.54
CA VAL A 38 1.21 0.79 -3.60
C VAL A 38 2.03 -0.02 -4.60
N ALA A 39 2.82 -0.99 -4.12
CA ALA A 39 3.59 -1.88 -4.97
C ALA A 39 2.68 -2.73 -5.88
N LEU A 40 1.60 -3.31 -5.35
CA LEU A 40 0.65 -4.09 -6.15
C LEU A 40 -0.03 -3.24 -7.24
N ILE A 41 -0.43 -2.01 -6.91
CA ILE A 41 -0.97 -1.05 -7.90
C ILE A 41 0.05 -0.78 -8.99
N ALA A 42 1.28 -0.45 -8.60
CA ALA A 42 2.35 -0.11 -9.53
C ALA A 42 2.65 -1.25 -10.51
N HIS A 43 2.74 -2.50 -10.02
CA HIS A 43 2.95 -3.67 -10.87
C HIS A 43 1.76 -3.90 -11.83
N ALA A 44 0.52 -3.71 -11.35
CA ALA A 44 -0.65 -3.79 -12.23
C ALA A 44 -0.59 -2.76 -13.36
N LEU A 45 -0.22 -1.51 -13.06
CA LEU A 45 -0.07 -0.44 -14.05
C LEU A 45 1.07 -0.69 -15.04
N LEU A 46 2.17 -1.29 -14.58
CA LEU A 46 3.34 -1.63 -15.39
C LEU A 46 3.17 -2.93 -16.18
N ALA A 47 2.15 -3.74 -15.95
CA ALA A 47 1.96 -5.02 -16.62
C ALA A 47 2.03 -4.93 -18.15
N TYR A 48 1.38 -3.92 -18.75
CA TYR A 48 1.42 -3.66 -20.19
C TYR A 48 2.70 -2.96 -20.68
N ARG A 49 3.58 -2.53 -19.76
CA ARG A 49 4.87 -1.91 -20.05
C ARG A 49 5.98 -2.94 -20.01
N ILE A 50 5.99 -3.79 -18.99
CA ILE A 50 6.95 -4.87 -18.77
C ILE A 50 6.73 -5.96 -19.83
N HIS A 51 5.48 -6.43 -19.98
CA HIS A 51 5.13 -7.48 -20.95
C HIS A 51 4.69 -6.89 -22.30
N ARG A 52 5.36 -5.84 -22.77
CA ARG A 52 4.98 -5.10 -23.99
C ARG A 52 5.21 -5.86 -25.30
N HIS A 53 6.04 -6.91 -25.27
CA HIS A 53 6.34 -7.77 -26.42
C HIS A 53 5.58 -9.10 -26.40
N GLU A 54 4.84 -9.35 -25.32
CA GLU A 54 4.06 -10.58 -25.14
C GLU A 54 2.65 -10.46 -25.73
N ILE A 55 1.97 -11.61 -25.85
CA ILE A 55 0.56 -11.65 -26.25
C ILE A 55 -0.32 -10.83 -25.30
N LYS A 56 -1.30 -10.11 -25.85
CA LYS A 56 -2.14 -9.17 -25.08
C LYS A 56 -2.90 -9.84 -23.94
N LEU A 57 -3.22 -11.13 -24.10
CA LEU A 57 -3.90 -11.90 -23.08
C LEU A 57 -3.05 -12.02 -21.80
N LEU A 58 -1.74 -12.21 -21.93
CA LEU A 58 -0.83 -12.33 -20.78
C LEU A 58 -0.75 -11.01 -20.01
N SER A 59 -0.47 -9.89 -20.71
CA SER A 59 -0.42 -8.57 -20.05
C SER A 59 -1.74 -8.23 -19.37
N LYS A 60 -2.88 -8.59 -19.99
CA LYS A 60 -4.21 -8.41 -19.41
C LYS A 60 -4.42 -9.25 -18.16
N PHE A 61 -4.06 -10.53 -18.20
CA PHE A 61 -4.19 -11.43 -17.07
C PHE A 61 -3.38 -10.92 -15.87
N ILE A 62 -2.11 -10.58 -16.10
CA ILE A 62 -1.21 -10.04 -15.06
C ILE A 62 -1.78 -8.74 -14.47
N HIS A 63 -2.23 -7.82 -15.33
CA HIS A 63 -2.85 -6.57 -14.91
C HIS A 63 -4.06 -6.80 -13.98
N VAL A 64 -4.98 -7.69 -14.36
CA VAL A 64 -6.16 -8.00 -13.56
C VAL A 64 -5.79 -8.73 -12.27
N ALA A 65 -4.86 -9.68 -12.32
CA ALA A 65 -4.41 -10.45 -11.16
C ALA A 65 -3.81 -9.53 -10.08
N PHE A 66 -2.92 -8.61 -10.44
CA PHE A 66 -2.34 -7.66 -9.48
C PHE A 66 -3.39 -6.69 -8.91
N HIS A 67 -4.38 -6.26 -9.70
CA HIS A 67 -5.49 -5.45 -9.19
C HIS A 67 -6.37 -6.21 -8.19
N ILE A 68 -6.61 -7.51 -8.41
CA ILE A 68 -7.33 -8.36 -7.44
C ILE A 68 -6.54 -8.49 -6.15
N LEU A 69 -5.23 -8.77 -6.23
CA LEU A 69 -4.36 -8.84 -5.06
C LEU A 69 -4.36 -7.52 -4.28
N ALA A 70 -4.31 -6.38 -4.98
CA ALA A 70 -4.39 -5.05 -4.36
C ALA A 70 -5.73 -4.85 -3.63
N LEU A 71 -6.85 -5.25 -4.23
CA LEU A 71 -8.18 -5.18 -3.60
C LEU A 71 -8.27 -6.06 -2.36
N CYS A 72 -7.74 -7.28 -2.41
CA CYS A 72 -7.68 -8.17 -1.24
C CYS A 72 -6.83 -7.55 -0.12
N ALA A 73 -5.65 -7.01 -0.44
CA ALA A 73 -4.79 -6.34 0.54
C ALA A 73 -5.48 -5.12 1.17
N ALA A 74 -6.16 -4.30 0.36
CA ALA A 74 -6.94 -3.16 0.84
C ALA A 74 -8.09 -3.60 1.76
N GLY A 75 -8.80 -4.68 1.42
CA GLY A 75 -9.87 -5.24 2.25
C GLY A 75 -9.36 -5.72 3.61
N VAL A 76 -8.25 -6.47 3.63
CA VAL A 76 -7.62 -6.93 4.87
C VAL A 76 -7.13 -5.76 5.72
N GLY A 77 -6.49 -4.75 5.10
CA GLY A 77 -6.02 -3.56 5.80
C GLY A 77 -7.16 -2.74 6.40
N PHE A 78 -8.25 -2.57 5.65
CA PHE A 78 -9.43 -1.85 6.10
C PHE A 78 -10.14 -2.58 7.26
N ALA A 79 -10.31 -3.90 7.16
CA ALA A 79 -10.88 -4.71 8.24
C ALA A 79 -10.03 -4.63 9.52
N ALA A 80 -8.70 -4.76 9.40
CA ALA A 80 -7.78 -4.64 10.52
C ALA A 80 -7.82 -3.25 11.19
N MET A 81 -7.98 -2.19 10.39
CA MET A 81 -8.16 -0.83 10.91
C MET A 81 -9.47 -0.67 11.69
N LEU A 82 -10.59 -1.19 11.17
CA LEU A 82 -11.88 -1.14 11.86
C LEU A 82 -11.84 -1.88 13.20
N GLU A 83 -11.27 -3.09 13.20
CA GLU A 83 -11.09 -3.90 14.41
C GLU A 83 -10.25 -3.16 15.45
N PHE A 84 -9.10 -2.58 15.04
CA PHE A 84 -8.25 -1.81 15.92
C PHE A 84 -9.00 -0.62 16.55
N LYS A 85 -9.67 0.20 15.73
CA LYS A 85 -10.41 1.38 16.23
C LYS A 85 -11.56 1.00 17.16
N ASN A 86 -12.27 -0.09 16.88
CA ASN A 86 -13.32 -0.61 17.74
C ASN A 86 -12.75 -1.05 19.10
N ALA A 87 -11.61 -1.75 19.10
CA ALA A 87 -10.97 -2.21 20.33
C ALA A 87 -10.55 -1.05 21.25
N ILE A 88 -10.06 0.06 20.68
CA ILE A 88 -9.66 1.26 21.45
C ILE A 88 -10.79 2.29 21.60
N LYS A 89 -12.03 1.98 21.18
CA LYS A 89 -13.19 2.89 21.20
C LYS A 89 -12.93 4.26 20.56
N LEU A 90 -12.09 4.30 19.53
CA LEU A 90 -11.78 5.53 18.80
C LEU A 90 -12.81 5.77 17.69
N GLN A 91 -13.17 7.03 17.47
CA GLN A 91 -14.08 7.40 16.39
C GLN A 91 -13.50 7.02 15.01
N HIS A 92 -14.38 6.58 14.12
CA HIS A 92 -14.03 6.27 12.73
C HIS A 92 -14.02 7.54 11.87
N PHE A 93 -13.27 7.52 10.77
CA PHE A 93 -13.28 8.56 9.71
C PHE A 93 -13.15 10.04 10.13
N TYR A 94 -12.53 10.36 11.28
CA TYR A 94 -12.35 11.76 11.69
C TYR A 94 -11.13 12.45 11.05
N SER A 95 -10.12 11.70 10.61
CA SER A 95 -8.88 12.27 10.09
C SER A 95 -8.90 12.42 8.57
N PHE A 96 -8.19 13.42 8.04
CA PHE A 96 -8.02 13.63 6.61
C PHE A 96 -7.46 12.38 5.90
N HIS A 97 -6.50 11.69 6.52
CA HIS A 97 -5.96 10.40 6.08
C HIS A 97 -7.07 9.34 5.86
N ALA A 98 -8.05 9.26 6.76
CA ALA A 98 -9.15 8.32 6.67
C ALA A 98 -10.15 8.68 5.54
N TRP A 99 -10.36 9.97 5.27
CA TRP A 99 -11.20 10.43 4.15
C TRP A 99 -10.55 10.09 2.80
N ILE A 100 -9.25 10.36 2.66
CA ILE A 100 -8.50 9.98 1.45
C ILE A 100 -8.49 8.45 1.28
N GLY A 101 -8.26 7.69 2.35
CA GLY A 101 -8.29 6.23 2.32
C GLY A 101 -9.65 5.66 1.90
N GLY A 102 -10.74 6.16 2.48
CA GLY A 102 -12.10 5.74 2.14
C GLY A 102 -12.46 6.06 0.68
N GLY A 103 -12.15 7.29 0.24
CA GLY A 103 -12.34 7.69 -1.16
C GLY A 103 -11.52 6.84 -2.12
N LEU A 104 -10.25 6.59 -1.80
CA LEU A 104 -9.36 5.75 -2.61
C LEU A 104 -9.92 4.34 -2.80
N ILE A 105 -10.35 3.66 -1.73
CA ILE A 105 -10.93 2.31 -1.84
C ILE A 105 -12.17 2.33 -2.74
N LEU A 106 -13.08 3.30 -2.53
CA LEU A 106 -14.29 3.43 -3.34
C LEU A 106 -13.99 3.62 -4.82
N PHE A 107 -13.17 4.62 -5.17
CA PHE A 107 -12.84 4.90 -6.57
C PHE A 107 -12.01 3.79 -7.22
N TYR A 108 -11.18 3.10 -6.44
CA TYR A 108 -10.40 1.96 -6.95
C TYR A 108 -11.29 0.76 -7.30
N ILE A 109 -12.32 0.48 -6.49
CA ILE A 109 -13.32 -0.56 -6.81
C ILE A 109 -14.10 -0.19 -8.07
N LEU A 110 -14.57 1.06 -8.18
CA LEU A 110 -15.28 1.54 -9.37
C LEU A 110 -14.41 1.44 -10.63
N GLN A 111 -13.14 1.84 -10.53
CA GLN A 111 -12.16 1.71 -11.61
C GLN A 111 -11.95 0.25 -12.03
N PHE A 112 -11.86 -0.67 -11.06
CA PHE A 112 -11.70 -2.09 -11.32
C PHE A 112 -12.93 -2.68 -12.03
N ILE A 113 -14.14 -2.42 -11.53
CA ILE A 113 -15.39 -2.89 -12.14
C ILE A 113 -15.52 -2.35 -13.57
N ALA A 114 -15.31 -1.04 -13.76
CA ALA A 114 -15.35 -0.42 -15.08
C ALA A 114 -14.31 -1.04 -16.02
N GLY A 115 -13.08 -1.27 -15.55
CA GLY A 115 -12.03 -1.93 -16.32
C GLY A 115 -12.39 -3.37 -16.70
N PHE A 116 -12.95 -4.12 -15.75
CA PHE A 116 -13.35 -5.51 -15.95
C PHE A 116 -14.48 -5.63 -17.00
N VAL A 117 -15.55 -4.87 -16.83
CA VAL A 117 -16.70 -4.85 -17.76
C VAL A 117 -16.27 -4.43 -19.16
N ASN A 118 -15.41 -3.41 -19.28
CA ASN A 118 -15.02 -2.92 -20.59
C ASN A 118 -13.95 -3.80 -21.27
N TYR A 119 -12.96 -4.32 -20.55
CA TYR A 119 -11.76 -4.89 -21.17
C TYR A 119 -11.52 -6.38 -20.89
N ALA A 120 -12.07 -6.93 -19.80
CA ALA A 120 -12.01 -8.36 -19.52
C ALA A 120 -13.22 -9.09 -20.10
N PHE A 121 -14.42 -8.50 -20.03
CA PHE A 121 -15.64 -9.09 -20.57
C PHE A 121 -15.75 -8.91 -22.09
N PRO A 122 -16.05 -9.96 -22.88
CA PRO A 122 -15.95 -9.92 -24.34
C PRO A 122 -17.06 -9.09 -25.01
N LYS A 123 -18.22 -8.90 -24.39
CA LYS A 123 -19.43 -8.37 -25.05
C LYS A 123 -19.45 -6.84 -25.25
N THR A 124 -18.50 -6.11 -24.67
CA THR A 124 -18.46 -4.64 -24.79
C THR A 124 -17.99 -4.23 -26.19
N SER A 125 -18.72 -3.32 -26.83
CA SER A 125 -18.41 -2.87 -28.19
C SER A 125 -17.06 -2.16 -28.28
N ILE A 126 -16.42 -2.24 -29.45
CA ILE A 126 -15.11 -1.61 -29.69
C ILE A 126 -15.19 -0.08 -29.54
N THR A 127 -16.29 0.54 -29.97
CA THR A 127 -16.52 2.00 -29.86
C THR A 127 -16.51 2.45 -28.40
N VAL A 128 -17.23 1.74 -27.53
CA VAL A 128 -17.25 2.05 -26.09
C VAL A 128 -15.88 1.85 -25.48
N ARG A 129 -15.20 0.73 -25.78
CA ARG A 129 -13.84 0.45 -25.29
C ARG A 129 -12.85 1.55 -25.67
N LYS A 130 -12.90 2.05 -26.91
CA LYS A 130 -12.04 3.15 -27.39
C LYS A 130 -12.34 4.46 -26.66
N SER A 131 -13.61 4.77 -26.44
CA SER A 131 -14.05 5.99 -25.74
C SER A 131 -13.66 5.99 -24.26
N VAL A 132 -13.77 4.85 -23.57
CA VAL A 132 -13.50 4.74 -22.12
C VAL A 132 -11.99 4.60 -21.81
N MET A 133 -11.18 4.15 -22.77
CA MET A 133 -9.74 3.91 -22.59
C MET A 133 -8.94 5.10 -22.02
N PRO A 134 -9.05 6.33 -22.54
CA PRO A 134 -8.31 7.48 -22.00
C PRO A 134 -8.66 7.74 -20.54
N TYR A 135 -9.94 7.64 -20.17
CA TYR A 135 -10.39 7.82 -18.79
C TYR A 135 -9.85 6.71 -17.89
N HIS A 136 -9.94 5.45 -18.30
CA HIS A 136 -9.41 4.32 -17.53
C HIS A 136 -7.91 4.49 -17.25
N ARG A 137 -7.11 4.85 -18.27
CA ARG A 137 -5.67 5.11 -18.10
C ARG A 137 -5.39 6.32 -17.23
N GLY A 138 -6.10 7.43 -17.44
CA GLY A 138 -5.94 8.67 -16.69
C GLY A 138 -6.27 8.48 -15.20
N PHE A 139 -7.47 7.97 -14.90
CA PHE A 139 -7.90 7.68 -13.53
C PHE A 139 -6.99 6.66 -12.85
N GLY A 140 -6.50 5.63 -13.56
CA GLY A 140 -5.54 4.68 -12.99
C GLY A 140 -4.26 5.35 -12.47
N LYS A 141 -3.72 6.31 -13.22
CA LYS A 141 -2.54 7.09 -12.79
C LYS A 141 -2.85 8.02 -11.61
N ILE A 142 -4.03 8.65 -11.62
CA ILE A 142 -4.47 9.49 -10.49
C ILE A 142 -4.59 8.65 -9.22
N LEU A 143 -5.19 7.47 -9.29
CA LEU A 143 -5.34 6.57 -8.15
C LEU A 143 -3.99 6.07 -7.61
N LEU A 144 -2.99 5.85 -8.46
CA LEU A 144 -1.62 5.61 -8.01
C LEU A 144 -1.10 6.80 -7.18
N GLY A 145 -1.22 8.03 -7.69
CA GLY A 145 -0.80 9.23 -6.97
C GLY A 145 -1.53 9.43 -5.63
N VAL A 146 -2.85 9.25 -5.62
CA VAL A 146 -3.66 9.32 -4.39
C VAL A 146 -3.26 8.22 -3.40
N SER A 147 -2.96 7.00 -3.87
CA SER A 147 -2.48 5.94 -2.99
C SER A 147 -1.15 6.27 -2.31
N VAL A 148 -0.23 6.92 -3.04
CA VAL A 148 1.04 7.38 -2.49
C VAL A 148 0.81 8.47 -1.45
N ALA A 149 -0.02 9.48 -1.75
CA ALA A 149 -0.38 10.52 -0.79
C ALA A 149 -1.04 9.94 0.47
N GLN A 150 -1.89 8.92 0.32
CA GLN A 150 -2.52 8.22 1.42
C GLN A 150 -1.48 7.55 2.33
N VAL A 151 -0.57 6.76 1.76
CA VAL A 151 0.50 6.09 2.52
C VAL A 151 1.42 7.10 3.20
N LEU A 152 1.86 8.13 2.48
CA LEU A 152 2.75 9.16 3.03
C LEU A 152 2.09 9.93 4.18
N SER A 153 0.81 10.28 4.07
CA SER A 153 0.10 10.94 5.18
C SER A 153 -0.01 10.05 6.42
N GLY A 154 -0.16 8.73 6.25
CA GLY A 154 -0.19 7.76 7.35
C GLY A 154 1.17 7.59 8.00
N GLN A 155 2.22 7.46 7.19
CA GLN A 155 3.60 7.38 7.68
C GLN A 155 4.02 8.66 8.39
N ALA A 156 3.69 9.84 7.86
CA ALA A 156 3.99 11.12 8.49
C ALA A 156 3.28 11.27 9.84
N PHE A 157 1.98 10.93 9.91
CA PHE A 157 1.24 10.94 11.18
C PHE A 157 1.83 9.97 12.20
N TYR A 158 2.17 8.75 11.78
CA TYR A 158 2.79 7.77 12.65
C TYR A 158 4.18 8.22 13.13
N TYR A 159 4.98 8.78 12.23
CA TYR A 159 6.31 9.28 12.51
C TYR A 159 6.26 10.38 13.56
N ASP A 160 5.42 11.40 13.35
CA ASP A 160 5.23 12.46 14.32
C ASP A 160 4.81 11.85 15.67
N GLN A 161 3.84 10.94 15.66
CA GLN A 161 3.30 10.37 16.90
C GLN A 161 4.35 9.65 17.78
N HIS A 162 5.36 9.05 17.17
CA HIS A 162 6.32 8.18 17.87
C HIS A 162 7.70 8.82 18.02
N PHE A 163 8.12 9.61 17.03
CA PHE A 163 9.49 10.16 16.91
C PHE A 163 9.52 11.70 16.84
N GLY A 164 8.37 12.37 16.81
CA GLY A 164 8.29 13.83 16.77
C GLY A 164 8.88 14.51 18.01
N ALA A 165 9.10 15.82 17.92
CA ALA A 165 9.71 16.63 18.99
C ALA A 165 8.71 17.19 20.01
N TYR A 166 7.45 16.72 20.03
CA TYR A 166 6.42 17.21 20.95
C TYR A 166 6.39 16.43 22.27
N GLU A 167 5.84 17.02 23.34
CA GLU A 167 5.94 16.50 24.71
C GLU A 167 5.36 15.09 24.96
N GLY A 168 4.63 14.51 24.00
CA GLY A 168 4.03 13.18 24.09
C GLY A 168 4.58 12.13 23.11
N ALA A 169 5.69 12.41 22.41
CA ALA A 169 6.32 11.41 21.54
C ALA A 169 6.93 10.27 22.38
N LYS A 170 6.58 9.03 22.04
CA LYS A 170 6.95 7.85 22.84
C LYS A 170 8.46 7.54 22.83
N PHE A 171 9.13 7.82 21.71
CA PHE A 171 10.52 7.46 21.47
C PHE A 171 11.41 8.64 21.08
N GLY A 172 10.81 9.75 20.63
CA GLY A 172 11.52 10.91 20.09
C GLY A 172 12.65 11.43 20.98
N LYS A 173 12.47 11.47 22.31
CA LYS A 173 13.49 12.02 23.23
C LYS A 173 14.64 11.08 23.58
N ALA A 174 14.47 9.76 23.47
CA ALA A 174 15.44 8.79 23.99
C ALA A 174 16.67 8.63 23.08
N CYS A 175 16.51 8.77 21.76
CA CYS A 175 17.59 8.56 20.78
C CYS A 175 17.86 9.76 19.85
N GLN A 176 17.18 10.90 20.04
CA GLN A 176 17.27 12.09 19.16
C GLN A 176 18.67 12.67 18.93
N HIS A 177 19.65 12.30 19.77
CA HIS A 177 21.03 12.81 19.69
C HIS A 177 22.09 11.72 19.92
N ASN A 178 21.72 10.45 19.97
CA ASN A 178 22.66 9.36 20.25
C ASN A 178 22.75 8.39 19.07
N LEU A 179 23.76 8.58 18.22
CA LEU A 179 24.05 7.71 17.07
C LEU A 179 24.39 6.25 17.48
N ASP A 180 24.78 6.02 18.73
CA ASP A 180 25.07 4.68 19.26
C ASP A 180 23.82 3.95 19.79
N CYS A 181 22.64 4.56 19.69
CA CYS A 181 21.38 3.91 20.01
C CYS A 181 21.16 2.70 19.07
N PRO A 182 20.96 1.47 19.58
CA PRO A 182 20.84 0.28 18.74
C PRO A 182 19.59 0.27 17.84
N ASP A 183 18.55 1.05 18.18
CA ASP A 183 17.25 1.06 17.51
C ASP A 183 16.90 2.44 16.91
N HIS A 184 17.64 2.88 15.88
CA HIS A 184 17.31 4.07 15.06
C HIS A 184 16.12 3.84 14.11
N LEU A 185 14.96 3.51 14.68
CA LEU A 185 13.73 3.26 13.94
C LEU A 185 13.24 4.49 13.16
N ASP A 186 13.54 5.69 13.65
CA ASP A 186 13.26 6.97 12.99
C ASP A 186 13.99 7.10 11.65
N ILE A 187 15.27 6.71 11.59
CA ILE A 187 16.08 6.71 10.36
C ILE A 187 15.48 5.73 9.34
N ILE A 188 15.11 4.52 9.80
CA ILE A 188 14.46 3.50 8.95
C ILE A 188 13.14 4.05 8.38
N TYR A 189 12.33 4.73 9.20
CA TYR A 189 11.08 5.35 8.74
C TYR A 189 11.34 6.44 7.69
N ASN A 190 12.32 7.32 7.91
CA ASN A 190 12.69 8.37 6.95
C ASN A 190 13.14 7.78 5.61
N PHE A 191 14.00 6.75 5.62
CA PHE A 191 14.41 6.06 4.39
C PHE A 191 13.23 5.34 3.72
N SER A 192 12.30 4.77 4.49
CA SER A 192 11.10 4.14 3.92
C SER A 192 10.20 5.15 3.21
N ILE A 193 10.00 6.34 3.78
CA ILE A 193 9.22 7.44 3.18
C ILE A 193 9.87 7.90 1.88
N LEU A 194 11.19 8.14 1.90
CA LEU A 194 11.95 8.51 0.70
C LEU A 194 11.90 7.41 -0.36
N GLY A 195 12.02 6.15 0.03
CA GLY A 195 11.92 5.00 -0.85
C GLY A 195 10.57 4.92 -1.56
N VAL A 196 9.46 5.15 -0.85
CA VAL A 196 8.11 5.21 -1.43
C VAL A 196 8.01 6.32 -2.47
N ILE A 197 8.52 7.51 -2.16
CA ILE A 197 8.49 8.66 -3.09
C ILE A 197 9.27 8.36 -4.36
N ILE A 198 10.50 7.86 -4.23
CA ILE A 198 11.37 7.53 -5.37
C ILE A 198 10.73 6.43 -6.21
N TYR A 199 10.27 5.34 -5.57
CA TYR A 199 9.59 4.25 -6.25
C TYR A 199 8.37 4.72 -7.04
N ALA A 200 7.50 5.50 -6.41
CA ALA A 200 6.31 6.06 -7.06
C ALA A 200 6.66 6.97 -8.23
N ALA A 201 7.66 7.84 -8.08
CA ALA A 201 8.11 8.73 -9.15
C ALA A 201 8.61 7.94 -10.36
N LEU A 202 9.43 6.91 -10.14
CA LEU A 202 9.91 6.02 -11.19
C LEU A 202 8.74 5.33 -11.90
N VAL A 203 7.82 4.71 -11.15
CA VAL A 203 6.64 4.05 -11.73
C VAL A 203 5.79 5.04 -12.53
N TYR A 204 5.59 6.25 -12.04
CA TYR A 204 4.80 7.28 -12.72
C TYR A 204 5.43 7.71 -14.05
N ILE A 205 6.76 7.88 -14.08
CA ILE A 205 7.52 8.15 -15.31
C ILE A 205 7.36 6.99 -16.30
N LEU A 206 7.59 5.77 -15.83
CA LEU A 206 7.51 4.54 -16.63
C LEU A 206 6.13 4.33 -17.26
N VAL A 207 5.07 4.56 -16.49
CA VAL A 207 3.70 4.38 -16.96
C VAL A 207 3.23 5.52 -17.86
N SER A 208 3.91 6.68 -17.84
CA SER A 208 3.56 7.86 -18.63
C SER A 208 4.32 7.93 -19.95
N LYS A 209 5.52 7.34 -20.05
CA LYS A 209 6.34 7.39 -21.27
C LYS A 209 5.67 6.68 -22.45
N GLU A 210 5.33 7.39 -23.52
CA GLU A 210 4.58 6.82 -24.64
C GLU A 210 5.35 5.74 -25.42
N ASP A 211 6.67 5.90 -25.57
CA ASP A 211 7.54 4.98 -26.29
C ASP A 211 7.48 3.54 -25.76
N TRP A 212 7.14 3.39 -24.48
CA TRP A 212 7.15 2.10 -23.78
C TRP A 212 5.76 1.46 -23.78
N MET A 213 4.80 2.03 -24.51
CA MET A 213 3.44 1.51 -24.58
C MET A 213 3.46 0.22 -25.41
N ARG A 214 2.72 -0.79 -24.95
CA ARG A 214 2.50 -1.99 -25.75
C ARG A 214 1.89 -1.62 -27.09
N ARG A 215 2.48 -2.13 -28.17
CA ARG A 215 1.92 -2.09 -29.52
C ARG A 215 1.34 -3.47 -29.86
N PRO A 216 0.39 -3.57 -30.80
CA PRO A 216 -0.07 -4.86 -31.28
C PRO A 216 1.11 -5.71 -31.76
N THR A 217 1.14 -6.99 -31.41
CA THR A 217 2.16 -7.91 -31.93
C THR A 217 1.87 -8.24 -33.40
N PRO A 218 2.87 -8.68 -34.19
CA PRO A 218 2.65 -9.04 -35.59
C PRO A 218 1.54 -10.07 -35.81
N ASP A 219 1.36 -10.99 -34.87
CA ASP A 219 0.30 -12.01 -34.92
C ASP A 219 -1.10 -11.44 -34.65
N GLU A 220 -1.20 -10.34 -33.89
CA GLU A 220 -2.46 -9.63 -33.65
C GLU A 220 -2.87 -8.78 -34.86
N ILE A 221 -1.90 -8.21 -35.58
CA ILE A 221 -2.15 -7.39 -36.77
C ILE A 221 -2.73 -8.24 -37.93
N LYS A 222 -2.39 -9.53 -37.99
CA LYS A 222 -2.88 -10.45 -39.03
C LYS A 222 -4.33 -10.91 -38.83
N GLN A 223 -4.91 -10.66 -37.65
CA GLN A 223 -6.24 -11.13 -37.27
C GLN A 223 -7.32 -10.04 -37.29
N ASP A 224 -6.92 -8.77 -37.45
CA ASP A 224 -7.78 -7.60 -37.63
C ASP A 224 -8.04 -7.34 -39.14
#